data_AF-A0A256ZEF3-F1
#
_entry.id   AF-A0A256ZEF3-F1
#
_cell.length_a   1.000
_cell.length_b   1.000
_cell.length_c   1.000
_cell.angle_alpha   90.00
_cell.angle_beta   90.00
_cell.angle_gamma   90.00
#
_symmetry.space_group_name_H-M   'P 1'
#
loop_
_entity.id
_entity.type
_entity.pdbx_description
1 polymer ?
#
loop_
_entity_poly.entity_id
_entity_poly.type
_entity_poly.pdbx_seq_one_letter_code
_entity_poly.pdbx_strand_id
1 'polypeptide(L)'
;MSEGLKVPEFGFPADIIAKYHVRLISYELMNIFRPGEAPLREISLAVEDASKALSALREELASRGWSVELVEVYRHDVVIARPPSGELVLGVLASESSDGPVMTVVASPVKPGANLEAFWPEVKDLLMVLCPSPHEVGD
;
A
#
# COMPACT_ATOMS: atom_id res chain seq x y z
N MET A 1 -3.94 23.25 9.85
CA MET A 1 -4.77 22.09 10.20
C MET A 1 -4.45 21.04 9.17
N SER A 2 -3.71 20.00 9.53
CA SER A 2 -3.52 18.86 8.63
C SER A 2 -4.86 18.15 8.53
N GLU A 3 -5.54 18.29 7.39
CA GLU A 3 -6.67 17.41 7.08
C GLU A 3 -6.14 15.97 7.18
N GLY A 4 -6.88 15.11 7.88
CA GLY A 4 -6.51 13.71 8.09
C GLY A 4 -6.42 12.95 6.77
N LEU A 5 -5.75 11.79 6.77
CA LEU A 5 -5.68 10.93 5.59
C LEU A 5 -7.09 10.52 5.15
N LYS A 6 -7.37 10.61 3.86
CA LYS A 6 -8.64 10.20 3.26
C LYS A 6 -8.70 8.68 3.16
N VAL A 7 -9.42 8.09 4.11
CA VAL A 7 -9.72 6.66 4.18
C VAL A 7 -11.24 6.49 3.99
N PRO A 8 -11.70 6.09 2.80
CA PRO A 8 -13.12 5.96 2.52
C PRO A 8 -13.72 4.71 3.18
N GLU A 9 -15.04 4.75 3.40
CA GLU A 9 -15.82 3.63 3.91
C GLU A 9 -16.67 3.02 2.80
N PHE A 10 -16.66 1.68 2.77
CA PHE A 10 -17.42 0.90 1.82
C PHE A 10 -18.27 -0.16 2.53
N GLY A 11 -19.50 -0.36 2.04
CA GLY A 11 -20.40 -1.42 2.53
C GLY A 11 -20.10 -2.81 1.96
N PHE A 12 -18.85 -3.13 1.64
CA PHE A 12 -18.43 -4.42 1.07
C PHE A 12 -17.41 -5.11 1.97
N PRO A 13 -17.28 -6.45 1.90
CA PRO A 13 -16.27 -7.20 2.65
C PRO A 13 -14.84 -6.84 2.29
N ALA A 14 -13.92 -7.04 3.23
CA ALA A 14 -12.52 -6.67 3.13
C ALA A 14 -11.81 -7.33 1.94
N ASP A 15 -12.16 -8.55 1.54
CA ASP A 15 -11.54 -9.23 0.39
C ASP A 15 -11.92 -8.59 -0.96
N ILE A 16 -13.15 -8.08 -1.07
CA ILE A 16 -13.61 -7.30 -2.23
C ILE A 16 -12.87 -5.97 -2.26
N ILE A 17 -12.73 -5.30 -1.12
CA ILE A 17 -12.02 -4.03 -1.01
C ILE A 17 -10.53 -4.18 -1.28
N ALA A 18 -9.89 -5.24 -0.80
CA ALA A 18 -8.50 -5.57 -1.12
C ALA A 18 -8.27 -5.71 -2.63
N LYS A 19 -9.11 -6.48 -3.32
CA LYS A 19 -9.06 -6.61 -4.80
C LYS A 19 -9.33 -5.30 -5.52
N TYR A 20 -10.20 -4.45 -4.96
CA TYR A 20 -10.46 -3.11 -5.49
C TYR A 20 -9.25 -2.20 -5.34
N HIS A 21 -8.59 -2.17 -4.18
CA HIS A 21 -7.38 -1.39 -3.93
C HIS A 21 -6.26 -1.70 -4.93
N VAL A 22 -5.98 -2.98 -5.16
CA VAL A 22 -4.97 -3.44 -6.11
C VAL A 22 -5.27 -2.89 -7.52
N ARG A 23 -6.52 -3.00 -7.97
CA ARG A 23 -6.96 -2.51 -9.27
C ARG A 23 -6.88 -0.98 -9.34
N LEU A 24 -7.24 -0.29 -8.26
CA LEU A 24 -7.19 1.17 -8.19
C LEU A 24 -5.75 1.66 -8.40
N ILE A 25 -4.78 1.12 -7.66
CA ILE A 25 -3.36 1.44 -7.87
C ILE A 25 -2.92 1.06 -9.30
N SER A 26 -3.23 -0.15 -9.74
CA SER A 26 -2.73 -0.67 -11.02
C SER A 26 -3.21 0.12 -12.24
N TYR A 27 -4.45 0.64 -12.19
CA TYR A 27 -5.04 1.36 -13.32
C TYR A 27 -4.84 2.87 -13.21
N GLU A 28 -5.08 3.47 -12.04
CA GLU A 28 -5.01 4.93 -11.89
C GLU A 28 -3.58 5.44 -11.74
N LEU A 29 -2.68 4.60 -11.21
CA LEU A 29 -1.26 4.91 -11.04
C LEU A 29 -0.39 4.03 -11.95
N MET A 30 -0.92 3.65 -13.12
CA MET A 30 -0.23 2.79 -14.09
C MET A 30 1.15 3.33 -14.49
N ASN A 31 1.31 4.66 -14.60
CA ASN A 31 2.59 5.29 -14.93
C ASN A 31 3.66 5.12 -13.83
N ILE A 32 3.25 4.81 -12.61
CA ILE A 32 4.12 4.60 -11.45
C ILE A 32 4.39 3.11 -11.25
N PHE A 33 3.34 2.29 -11.24
CA PHE A 33 3.44 0.87 -10.87
C PHE A 33 3.61 -0.09 -12.06
N ARG A 34 3.41 0.36 -13.30
CA ARG A 34 3.59 -0.49 -14.48
C ARG A 34 4.41 0.21 -15.56
N PRO A 35 5.70 0.53 -15.30
CA PRO A 35 6.61 0.90 -16.37
C PRO A 35 6.88 -0.34 -17.25
N GLY A 36 5.97 -0.67 -18.17
CA GLY A 36 5.99 -1.88 -19.00
C GLY A 36 5.23 -3.07 -18.38
N GLU A 37 5.52 -4.30 -18.85
CA GLU A 37 4.93 -5.56 -18.34
C GLU A 37 5.57 -6.03 -17.01
N ALA A 38 6.00 -5.10 -16.16
CA ALA A 38 6.66 -5.41 -14.90
C ALA A 38 5.72 -6.19 -13.94
N PRO A 39 6.22 -7.21 -13.24
CA PRO A 39 5.44 -7.95 -12.25
C PRO A 39 5.11 -7.06 -11.05
N LEU A 40 3.89 -7.22 -10.53
CA LEU A 40 3.43 -6.61 -9.29
C LEU A 40 3.44 -7.64 -8.16
N ARG A 41 3.68 -7.19 -6.94
CA ARG A 41 3.38 -7.93 -5.72
C ARG A 41 2.41 -7.12 -4.88
N GLU A 42 1.54 -7.82 -4.18
CA GLU A 42 0.55 -7.20 -3.32
C GLU A 42 0.38 -8.02 -2.05
N ILE A 43 -0.04 -7.34 -1.00
CA ILE A 43 -0.47 -7.94 0.24
C ILE A 43 -1.56 -7.04 0.85
N SER A 44 -2.64 -7.65 1.30
CA SER A 44 -3.73 -6.95 1.98
C SER A 44 -3.88 -7.48 3.39
N LEU A 45 -3.99 -6.57 4.34
CA LEU A 45 -3.96 -6.85 5.77
C LEU A 45 -5.20 -6.28 6.43
N ALA A 46 -5.82 -7.08 7.29
CA ALA A 46 -6.79 -6.55 8.26
C ALA A 46 -6.05 -5.69 9.29
N VAL A 47 -6.58 -4.50 9.56
CA VAL A 47 -6.00 -3.55 10.53
C VAL A 47 -7.09 -3.07 11.48
N GLU A 48 -6.71 -2.64 12.69
CA GLU A 48 -7.70 -2.18 13.70
C GLU A 48 -8.30 -0.81 13.35
N ASP A 49 -7.52 0.04 12.68
CA ASP A 49 -7.89 1.41 12.32
C ASP A 49 -7.12 1.80 11.05
N ALA A 50 -7.84 1.96 9.93
CA ALA A 50 -7.21 2.16 8.64
C ALA A 50 -6.46 3.50 8.55
N SER A 51 -7.00 4.58 9.14
CA SER A 51 -6.35 5.89 9.14
C SER A 51 -5.07 5.89 9.99
N LYS A 52 -5.09 5.26 11.16
CA LYS A 52 -3.90 5.14 12.01
C LYS A 52 -2.85 4.23 11.38
N ALA A 53 -3.26 3.10 10.80
CA ALA A 53 -2.33 2.19 10.12
C ALA A 53 -1.61 2.88 8.97
N LEU A 54 -2.35 3.60 8.12
CA LEU A 54 -1.77 4.34 6.99
C LEU A 54 -0.85 5.49 7.46
N SER A 55 -1.23 6.19 8.54
CA SER A 55 -0.40 7.24 9.14
C SER A 55 0.90 6.70 9.74
N ALA A 56 0.80 5.60 10.51
CA ALA A 56 1.94 4.96 11.15
C ALA A 56 2.93 4.40 10.10
N LEU A 57 2.41 3.77 9.05
CA LEU A 57 3.23 3.32 7.92
C LEU A 57 3.97 4.49 7.25
N ARG A 58 3.27 5.60 7.00
CA ARG A 58 3.87 6.79 6.38
C ARG A 58 5.02 7.34 7.23
N GLU A 59 4.81 7.42 8.54
CA GLU A 59 5.83 7.89 9.49
C GLU A 59 7.02 6.93 9.58
N GLU A 60 6.77 5.61 9.59
CA GLU A 60 7.82 4.60 9.65
C GLU A 60 8.65 4.52 8.36
N LEU A 61 8.02 4.67 7.19
CA LEU A 61 8.73 4.78 5.91
C LEU A 61 9.65 6.00 5.92
N ALA A 62 9.13 7.16 6.35
CA ALA A 62 9.91 8.39 6.44
C ALA A 62 11.06 8.28 7.47
N SER A 63 10.84 7.62 8.61
CA SER A 63 11.88 7.40 9.64
C SER A 63 13.05 6.54 9.11
N ARG A 64 12.76 5.63 8.18
CA ARG A 64 13.74 4.79 7.47
C ARG A 64 14.41 5.48 6.29
N GLY A 65 14.12 6.77 6.05
CA GLY A 65 14.71 7.55 4.98
C GLY A 65 14.11 7.27 3.60
N TRP A 66 12.93 6.64 3.53
CA TRP A 66 12.21 6.50 2.27
C TRP A 66 11.67 7.87 1.84
N SER A 67 11.67 8.12 0.54
CA SER A 67 10.93 9.24 -0.02
C SER A 67 9.45 8.87 -0.03
N VAL A 68 8.62 9.70 0.61
CA VAL A 68 7.19 9.45 0.77
C VAL A 68 6.39 10.62 0.22
N GLU A 69 5.45 10.34 -0.66
CA GLU A 69 4.50 11.31 -1.22
C GLU A 69 3.06 10.80 -1.03
N LEU A 70 2.11 11.73 -0.99
CA LEU A 70 0.67 11.42 -0.95
C LEU A 70 0.06 11.82 -2.28
N VAL A 71 -0.70 10.89 -2.86
CA VAL A 71 -1.46 11.12 -4.09
C VAL A 71 -2.90 10.77 -3.84
N GLU A 72 -3.81 11.70 -4.14
CA GLU A 72 -5.25 11.43 -4.05
C GLU A 72 -5.74 10.70 -5.29
N VAL A 73 -6.38 9.55 -5.11
CA VAL A 73 -6.98 8.72 -6.17
C VAL A 73 -8.38 8.31 -5.75
N TYR A 74 -9.40 8.74 -6.50
CA TYR A 74 -10.81 8.42 -6.22
C TYR A 74 -11.17 8.48 -4.72
N ARG A 75 -10.91 9.62 -4.07
CA ARG A 75 -11.17 9.86 -2.63
C ARG A 75 -10.32 9.04 -1.64
N HIS A 76 -9.28 8.35 -2.10
CA HIS A 76 -8.28 7.73 -1.25
C HIS A 76 -7.03 8.58 -1.24
N ASP A 77 -6.41 8.74 -0.08
CA ASP A 77 -5.01 9.10 -0.03
C ASP A 77 -4.17 7.83 -0.23
N VAL A 78 -3.39 7.80 -1.30
CA VAL A 78 -2.43 6.75 -1.58
C VAL A 78 -1.05 7.23 -1.16
N VAL A 79 -0.44 6.53 -0.23
CA VAL A 79 0.97 6.69 0.14
C VAL A 79 1.82 6.05 -0.94
N ILE A 80 2.63 6.85 -1.63
CA ILE A 80 3.64 6.36 -2.56
C ILE A 80 5.00 6.50 -1.90
N ALA A 81 5.73 5.39 -1.80
CA ALA A 81 7.01 5.37 -1.12
C ALA A 81 8.10 4.73 -1.98
N ARG A 82 9.31 5.30 -1.92
CA ARG A 82 10.49 4.81 -2.63
C ARG A 82 11.66 4.71 -1.65
N PRO A 83 12.33 3.55 -1.56
CA PRO A 83 13.50 3.40 -0.72
C PRO A 83 14.69 4.20 -1.27
N PRO A 84 15.74 4.44 -0.46
CA PRO A 84 16.97 5.07 -0.92
C PRO A 84 17.64 4.38 -2.11
N SER A 85 17.46 3.06 -2.27
CA SER A 85 17.98 2.32 -3.43
C SER A 85 17.35 2.75 -4.75
N GLY A 86 16.09 3.23 -4.71
CA GLY A 86 15.33 3.62 -5.90
C GLY A 86 14.94 2.44 -6.81
N GLU A 87 15.03 1.20 -6.31
CA GLU A 87 14.81 -0.01 -7.13
C GLU A 87 13.36 -0.49 -7.16
N LEU A 88 12.55 -0.08 -6.18
CA LEU A 88 11.13 -0.40 -6.08
C LEU A 88 10.29 0.84 -5.75
N VAL A 89 8.99 0.75 -6.02
CA VAL A 89 7.97 1.69 -5.55
C VAL A 89 6.88 0.93 -4.81
N LEU A 90 6.47 1.48 -3.66
CA LEU A 90 5.32 1.01 -2.89
C LEU A 90 4.16 1.98 -3.06
N GLY A 91 2.95 1.41 -3.17
CA GLY A 91 1.69 2.13 -3.12
C GLY A 91 0.86 1.52 -2.02
N VAL A 92 0.43 2.34 -1.06
CA VAL A 92 -0.35 1.88 0.07
C VAL A 92 -1.57 2.75 0.24
N LEU A 93 -2.71 2.11 0.40
CA LEU A 93 -3.97 2.75 0.75
C LEU A 93 -4.71 1.87 1.74
N ALA A 94 -5.65 2.49 2.44
CA ALA A 94 -6.51 1.81 3.38
C ALA A 94 -7.95 2.31 3.23
N SER A 95 -8.90 1.46 3.60
CA SER A 95 -10.33 1.75 3.59
C SER A 95 -11.04 1.03 4.73
N GLU A 96 -12.17 1.59 5.14
CA GLU A 96 -13.12 0.92 6.02
C GLU A 96 -14.00 -0.03 5.18
N SER A 97 -14.27 -1.23 5.70
CA SER A 97 -15.08 -2.26 5.03
C SER A 97 -16.14 -2.83 5.99
N SER A 98 -17.08 -3.62 5.47
CA SER A 98 -18.22 -4.12 6.28
C SER A 98 -17.83 -5.10 7.39
N ASP A 99 -16.71 -5.79 7.26
CA ASP A 99 -16.19 -6.77 8.22
C ASP A 99 -14.85 -6.34 8.87
N GLY A 100 -14.39 -5.12 8.57
CA GLY A 100 -13.27 -4.48 9.26
C GLY A 100 -12.38 -3.63 8.33
N PRO A 101 -11.54 -2.74 8.88
CA PRO A 101 -10.64 -1.94 8.09
C PRO A 101 -9.57 -2.80 7.39
N VAL A 102 -9.22 -2.42 6.15
CA VAL A 102 -8.23 -3.12 5.34
C VAL A 102 -7.19 -2.16 4.77
N MET A 103 -5.93 -2.55 4.87
CA MET A 103 -4.80 -1.85 4.25
C MET A 103 -4.19 -2.73 3.18
N THR A 104 -3.96 -2.18 2.00
CA THR A 104 -3.38 -2.90 0.86
C THR A 104 -2.09 -2.24 0.45
N VAL A 105 -1.03 -3.04 0.36
CA VAL A 105 0.28 -2.64 -0.15
C VAL A 105 0.49 -3.28 -1.51
N VAL A 106 0.87 -2.47 -2.49
CA VAL A 106 1.29 -2.90 -3.82
C VAL A 106 2.74 -2.47 -4.03
N ALA A 107 3.56 -3.39 -4.49
CA ALA A 107 4.96 -3.17 -4.81
C ALA A 107 5.22 -3.44 -6.29
N SER A 108 6.06 -2.60 -6.89
CA SER A 108 6.51 -2.75 -8.27
C SER A 108 7.97 -2.36 -8.42
N PRO A 109 8.75 -3.03 -9.28
CA PRO A 109 10.07 -2.55 -9.64
C PRO A 109 9.99 -1.24 -10.45
N VAL A 110 10.94 -0.33 -10.23
CA VAL A 110 11.01 0.94 -10.98
C VAL A 110 11.46 0.75 -12.43
N LYS A 111 12.16 -0.37 -12.74
CA LYS A 111 12.68 -0.68 -14.08
C LYS A 111 12.28 -2.10 -14.51
N PRO A 112 12.01 -2.32 -15.81
CA PRO A 112 11.83 -3.67 -16.35
C PRO A 112 13.01 -4.58 -16.02
N GLY A 113 12.71 -5.81 -15.58
CA GLY A 113 13.72 -6.83 -15.28
C GLY A 113 14.38 -6.75 -13.90
N ALA A 114 14.03 -5.77 -13.06
CA ALA A 114 14.50 -5.77 -11.67
C ALA A 114 13.81 -6.89 -10.85
N ASN A 115 14.56 -7.47 -9.91
CA ASN A 115 14.10 -8.63 -9.14
C ASN A 115 13.29 -8.19 -7.92
N LEU A 116 11.98 -8.06 -8.08
CA LEU A 116 11.05 -7.70 -6.99
C LEU A 116 11.14 -8.67 -5.79
N GLU A 117 11.42 -9.96 -6.03
CA GLU A 117 11.56 -10.97 -4.97
C GLU A 117 12.73 -10.69 -4.02
N ALA A 118 13.77 -10.00 -4.50
CA ALA A 118 14.90 -9.65 -3.65
C ALA A 118 14.53 -8.62 -2.58
N PHE A 119 13.51 -7.78 -2.83
CA PHE A 119 13.10 -6.70 -1.94
C PHE A 119 11.82 -7.02 -1.15
N TRP A 120 11.06 -8.01 -1.58
CA TRP A 120 9.81 -8.38 -0.92
C TRP A 120 9.95 -8.74 0.57
N PRO A 121 11.02 -9.42 1.03
CA PRO A 121 11.25 -9.65 2.45
C PRO A 121 11.33 -8.35 3.26
N GLU A 122 12.00 -7.32 2.75
CA GLU A 122 12.10 -6.01 3.43
C GLU A 122 10.72 -5.34 3.58
N VAL A 123 9.87 -5.46 2.54
CA VAL A 123 8.49 -4.95 2.57
C VAL A 123 7.67 -5.73 3.62
N LYS A 124 7.80 -7.05 3.68
CA LYS A 124 7.12 -7.85 4.71
C LYS A 124 7.59 -7.50 6.12
N ASP A 125 8.89 -7.31 6.33
CA ASP A 125 9.45 -6.91 7.63
C ASP A 125 8.92 -5.54 8.07
N LEU A 126 8.81 -4.58 7.15
CA LEU A 126 8.17 -3.29 7.41
C LEU A 126 6.71 -3.46 7.86
N LEU A 127 5.94 -4.32 7.17
CA LEU A 127 4.54 -4.56 7.50
C LEU A 127 4.35 -5.27 8.83
N MET A 128 5.24 -6.21 9.19
CA MET A 128 5.21 -6.90 10.48
C MET A 128 5.39 -5.94 11.67
N VAL A 129 6.19 -4.88 11.52
CA VAL A 129 6.37 -3.86 12.56
C VAL A 129 5.07 -3.07 12.79
N LEU A 130 4.32 -2.84 11.73
CA LEU A 130 3.13 -1.98 11.73
C LEU A 130 1.84 -2.75 11.99
N CYS A 131 1.84 -4.05 11.69
CA CYS A 131 0.74 -4.99 11.87
C CYS A 131 1.30 -6.26 12.53
N PRO A 132 1.45 -6.29 13.86
CA PRO A 132 2.07 -7.42 14.57
C PRO A 132 1.24 -8.72 14.55
N SER A 133 0.03 -8.71 13.99
CA SER A 133 -0.81 -9.89 13.76
C SER A 133 -1.49 -9.79 12.39
N PRO A 134 -0.72 -9.90 11.29
CA PRO A 134 -1.26 -9.74 9.96
C PRO A 134 -2.19 -10.92 9.67
N HIS A 135 -3.48 -10.65 9.65
CA HIS A 135 -4.43 -11.56 9.01
C HIS A 135 -4.49 -11.11 7.55
N GLU A 136 -3.86 -11.89 6.68
CA GLU A 136 -3.93 -11.64 5.24
C GLU A 136 -5.38 -11.77 4.78
N VAL A 137 -5.83 -10.82 3.97
CA VAL A 137 -7.19 -10.75 3.45
C VAL A 137 -7.17 -11.07 1.96
N GLY A 138 -7.98 -12.04 1.55
CA GLY A 138 -8.28 -12.29 0.13
C GLY A 138 -7.33 -13.21 -0.62
N ASP A 139 -6.60 -14.09 0.09
CA ASP A 139 -5.99 -15.31 -0.48
C ASP A 139 -7.05 -16.22 -1.16
#